data_AF-A0A4R5KX19-F1
#
_entry.id   AF-A0A4R5KX19-F1
#
_cell.length_a   1.000
_cell.length_b   1.000
_cell.length_c   1.000
_cell.angle_alpha   90.00
_cell.angle_beta   90.00
_cell.angle_gamma   90.00
#
_symmetry.space_group_name_H-M   'P 1'
#
loop_
_entity.id
_entity.type
_entity.pdbx_description
1 polymer ?
#
loop_
_entity_poly.entity_id
_entity_poly.type
_entity_poly.pdbx_seq_one_letter_code
_entity_poly.pdbx_strand_id
1 'polypeptide(L)'
;MPISFNLTNINQESGNSIHIFSGKPGTKPIYTDQATLSEKYRRGVKLLRIMLAVLALTAIVSLILSYISRNYLSSSVAANIPIAIAAVSAVLLVPVLMTYAAFYIKSKRIK
;
A
#
# COMPACT_ATOMS: atom_id res chain seq x y z
N MET A 1 -20.62 -10.94 -36.35
CA MET A 1 -19.81 -10.03 -37.18
C MET A 1 -18.59 -9.64 -36.36
N PRO A 2 -17.36 -10.02 -36.74
CA PRO A 2 -16.17 -9.59 -36.01
C PRO A 2 -15.80 -8.16 -36.41
N ILE A 3 -15.55 -7.32 -35.41
CA ILE A 3 -15.15 -5.92 -35.59
C ILE A 3 -13.65 -5.92 -35.93
N SER A 4 -13.34 -5.60 -37.18
CA SER A 4 -11.96 -5.43 -37.66
C SER A 4 -11.43 -4.06 -37.22
N PHE A 5 -10.49 -4.03 -36.26
CA PHE A 5 -9.75 -2.82 -35.90
C PHE A 5 -8.60 -2.60 -36.88
N ASN A 6 -8.74 -1.61 -37.77
CA ASN A 6 -7.73 -1.21 -38.75
C ASN A 6 -6.81 -0.15 -38.14
N LEU A 7 -5.54 -0.49 -37.86
CA LEU A 7 -4.56 0.36 -37.18
C LEU A 7 -3.58 1.04 -38.18
N THR A 8 -4.10 1.63 -39.26
CA THR A 8 -3.28 2.31 -40.29
C THR A 8 -3.31 3.83 -40.19
N ASN A 9 -3.23 4.40 -38.98
CA ASN A 9 -2.83 5.80 -38.82
C ASN A 9 -2.43 6.12 -37.37
N ILE A 10 -1.14 6.03 -37.08
CA ILE A 10 -0.52 6.84 -36.02
C ILE A 10 0.77 7.38 -36.59
N ASN A 11 0.74 8.69 -36.87
CA ASN A 11 1.86 9.48 -37.31
C ASN A 11 3.05 9.27 -36.36
N GLN A 12 4.18 8.94 -36.97
CA GLN A 12 5.46 8.68 -36.33
C GLN A 12 6.14 10.02 -36.02
N GLU A 13 5.95 10.54 -34.81
CA GLU A 13 6.81 11.60 -34.29
C GLU A 13 8.12 10.99 -33.79
N SER A 14 9.22 11.52 -34.33
CA SER A 14 10.60 11.10 -34.14
C SER A 14 11.03 11.12 -32.68
N GLY A 15 11.10 9.94 -32.05
CA GLY A 15 11.76 9.75 -30.75
C GLY A 15 11.18 8.69 -29.82
N ASN A 16 10.00 8.12 -30.10
CA ASN A 16 9.38 7.16 -29.19
C ASN A 16 8.65 6.02 -29.92
N SER A 17 9.40 5.16 -30.61
CA SER A 17 8.85 3.94 -31.20
C SER A 17 8.53 2.93 -30.09
N ILE A 18 7.29 2.97 -29.60
CA ILE A 18 6.78 1.95 -28.68
C ILE A 18 6.70 0.62 -29.46
N HIS A 19 7.66 -0.28 -29.23
CA HIS A 19 7.64 -1.64 -29.78
C HIS A 19 6.58 -2.47 -29.03
N ILE A 20 5.40 -2.62 -29.62
CA ILE A 20 4.36 -3.49 -29.09
C ILE A 20 4.67 -4.93 -29.51
N PHE A 21 5.09 -5.76 -28.56
CA PHE A 21 5.29 -7.19 -28.77
C PHE A 21 3.95 -7.92 -28.65
N SER A 22 3.29 -8.17 -29.79
CA SER A 22 2.12 -9.05 -29.85
C SER A 22 2.55 -10.48 -30.13
N GLY A 23 2.28 -11.38 -29.19
CA GLY A 23 2.42 -12.83 -29.40
C GLY A 23 1.27 -13.41 -30.21
N LYS A 24 1.43 -14.64 -30.72
CA LYS A 24 0.35 -15.37 -31.43
C LYS A 24 -0.88 -15.51 -30.52
N PRO A 25 -2.11 -15.52 -31.06
CA PRO A 25 -3.32 -15.78 -30.27
C PRO A 25 -3.19 -17.10 -29.51
N GLY A 26 -3.31 -17.07 -28.18
CA GLY A 26 -3.10 -18.24 -27.31
C GLY A 26 -1.69 -18.39 -26.71
N THR A 27 -0.76 -17.49 -27.04
CA THR A 27 0.55 -17.46 -26.37
C THR A 27 0.39 -16.94 -24.95
N LYS A 28 0.80 -17.73 -23.95
CA LYS A 28 0.82 -17.32 -22.54
C LYS A 28 1.65 -16.03 -22.42
N PRO A 29 1.12 -14.93 -21.86
CA PRO A 29 1.87 -13.68 -21.77
C PRO A 29 3.17 -13.91 -20.99
N ILE A 30 4.29 -13.43 -21.52
CA ILE A 30 5.63 -13.58 -20.91
C ILE A 30 5.66 -12.97 -19.49
N TYR A 31 4.80 -11.98 -19.21
CA TYR A 31 4.63 -11.35 -17.90
C TYR A 31 3.52 -11.96 -17.01
N THR A 32 3.03 -13.17 -17.32
CA THR A 32 2.09 -13.91 -16.44
C THR A 32 2.83 -14.65 -15.33
N ASP A 33 3.89 -14.05 -14.82
CA ASP A 33 4.73 -14.69 -13.82
C ASP A 33 4.10 -14.43 -12.43
N GLN A 34 3.04 -15.17 -12.15
CA GLN A 34 2.32 -15.08 -10.88
C GLN A 34 3.23 -15.39 -9.69
N ALA A 35 4.29 -16.18 -9.91
CA ALA A 35 5.32 -16.44 -8.91
C ALA A 35 6.08 -15.16 -8.53
N THR A 36 6.56 -14.37 -9.51
CA THR A 36 7.24 -13.09 -9.22
C THR A 36 6.30 -12.02 -8.68
N LEU A 37 5.02 -12.03 -9.06
CA LEU A 37 4.01 -11.19 -8.41
C LEU A 37 3.84 -11.60 -6.94
N SER A 38 3.63 -12.88 -6.64
CA SER A 38 3.42 -13.34 -5.26
C SER A 38 4.58 -12.99 -4.31
N GLU A 39 5.82 -13.06 -4.79
CA GLU A 39 7.00 -12.71 -4.00
C GLU A 39 7.09 -11.20 -3.74
N LYS A 40 6.72 -10.35 -4.70
CA LYS A 40 6.60 -8.89 -4.49
C LYS A 40 5.54 -8.57 -3.44
N TYR A 41 4.39 -9.25 -3.48
CA TYR A 41 3.33 -9.08 -2.48
C TYR A 41 3.80 -9.56 -1.10
N ARG A 42 4.52 -10.70 -1.01
CA ARG A 42 5.04 -11.23 0.26
C ARG A 42 6.01 -10.26 0.93
N ARG A 43 6.92 -9.65 0.17
CA ARG A 43 7.85 -8.62 0.68
C ARG A 43 7.10 -7.37 1.15
N GLY A 44 6.12 -6.89 0.36
CA GLY A 44 5.28 -5.74 0.73
C GLY A 44 4.50 -5.97 2.03
N VAL A 45 3.91 -7.15 2.20
CA VAL A 45 3.14 -7.51 3.42
C VAL A 45 4.03 -7.53 4.67
N LYS A 46 5.28 -7.99 4.56
CA LYS A 46 6.22 -7.97 5.70
C LYS A 46 6.50 -6.55 6.18
N LEU A 47 6.75 -5.62 5.25
CA LEU A 47 6.95 -4.21 5.54
C LEU A 47 5.71 -3.55 6.15
N LEU A 48 4.53 -3.78 5.55
CA LEU A 48 3.26 -3.24 6.07
C LEU A 48 2.96 -3.75 7.49
N ARG A 49 3.27 -5.02 7.77
CA ARG A 49 3.10 -5.60 9.12
C ARG A 49 4.01 -4.94 10.15
N ILE A 50 5.27 -4.66 9.80
CA ILE A 50 6.20 -3.95 10.68
C ILE A 50 5.72 -2.53 10.91
N MET A 51 5.32 -1.81 9.85
CA MET A 51 4.79 -0.45 9.95
C MET A 51 3.54 -0.40 10.84
N LEU A 52 2.60 -1.33 10.68
CA LEU A 52 1.42 -1.46 11.55
C LEU A 52 1.82 -1.68 13.01
N ALA A 53 2.77 -2.59 13.26
CA ALA A 53 3.22 -2.88 14.62
C ALA A 53 3.89 -1.67 15.28
N VAL A 54 4.73 -0.94 14.53
CA VAL A 54 5.39 0.27 15.03
C VAL A 54 4.36 1.38 15.30
N LEU A 55 3.47 1.67 14.34
CA LEU A 55 2.42 2.69 14.52
C LEU A 55 1.49 2.36 15.68
N ALA A 56 1.07 1.09 15.82
CA ALA A 56 0.24 0.65 16.94
C ALA A 56 0.97 0.78 18.28
N LEU A 57 2.24 0.37 18.34
CA LEU A 57 3.06 0.50 19.55
C LEU A 57 3.23 1.97 19.94
N THR A 58 3.56 2.84 18.99
CA THR A 58 3.68 4.28 19.23
C THR A 58 2.37 4.86 19.75
N ALA A 59 1.23 4.52 19.14
CA ALA A 59 -0.08 5.00 19.59
C ALA A 59 -0.40 4.55 21.03
N ILE A 60 -0.13 3.28 21.37
CA ILE A 60 -0.34 2.74 22.74
C ILE A 60 0.56 3.46 23.74
N VAL A 61 1.85 3.60 23.45
CA VAL A 61 2.80 4.29 24.33
C VAL A 61 2.39 5.74 24.53
N SER A 62 1.99 6.44 23.47
CA SER A 62 1.50 7.83 23.56
C SER A 62 0.22 7.94 24.39
N LEU A 63 -0.70 6.97 24.29
CA LEU A 63 -1.92 6.93 25.13
C LEU A 63 -1.59 6.73 26.61
N ILE A 64 -0.70 5.79 26.94
CA ILE A 64 -0.26 5.55 28.32
C ILE A 64 0.41 6.81 28.87
N LEU A 65 1.30 7.42 28.09
CA LEU A 65 1.98 8.65 28.49
C LEU A 65 1.00 9.81 28.67
N SER A 66 -0.03 9.91 27.82
CA SER A 66 -1.11 10.88 28.00
C SER A 66 -1.91 10.64 29.29
N TYR A 67 -2.16 9.39 29.66
CA TYR A 67 -2.87 9.05 30.89
C TYR A 67 -2.07 9.44 32.12
N ILE A 68 -0.77 9.11 32.14
CA ILE A 68 0.14 9.50 33.23
C ILE A 68 0.26 11.02 33.30
N SER A 69 0.44 11.69 32.15
CA SER A 69 0.59 13.14 32.09
C SER A 69 -0.63 13.87 32.64
N ARG A 70 -1.84 13.43 32.32
CA ARG A 70 -3.07 14.03 32.86
C ARG A 70 -3.27 13.82 34.37
N ASN A 71 -2.83 12.68 34.90
CA ASN A 71 -3.06 12.34 36.31
C ASN A 71 -1.97 12.89 37.25
N TYR A 72 -0.72 12.99 36.77
CA TYR A 72 0.43 13.31 37.62
C TYR A 72 1.09 14.65 37.29
N LEU A 73 0.85 15.22 36.10
CA LEU A 73 1.39 16.53 35.73
C LEU A 73 0.28 17.58 35.66
N SER A 74 0.37 18.60 36.52
CA SER A 74 -0.55 19.75 36.51
C SER A 74 -0.33 20.70 35.31
N SER A 75 0.73 20.47 34.51
CA SER A 75 1.04 21.32 33.35
C SER A 75 0.20 20.91 32.14
N SER A 76 -0.73 21.78 31.74
CA SER A 76 -1.60 21.57 30.57
C SER A 76 -0.83 21.37 29.26
N VAL A 77 0.38 21.93 29.13
CA VAL A 77 1.21 21.80 27.94
C VAL A 77 1.77 20.38 27.80
N ALA A 78 2.21 19.79 28.91
CA ALA A 78 2.78 18.44 28.92
C ALA A 78 1.73 17.35 28.62
N ALA A 79 0.45 17.62 28.91
CA ALA A 79 -0.64 16.71 28.60
C ALA A 79 -1.04 16.72 27.11
N ASN A 80 -0.85 17.85 26.41
CA ASN A 80 -1.30 18.01 25.02
C ASN A 80 -0.35 17.37 23.99
N ILE A 81 0.96 17.35 24.26
CA ILE A 81 1.97 16.76 23.38
C ILE A 81 1.69 15.27 23.06
N PRO A 82 1.52 14.37 24.05
CA PRO A 82 1.29 12.95 23.77
C PRO A 82 -0.04 12.71 23.03
N ILE A 83 -1.05 13.55 23.26
CA ILE A 83 -2.34 13.49 22.56
C ILE A 83 -2.16 13.84 21.08
N ALA A 84 -1.39 14.88 20.76
CA ALA A 84 -1.11 15.25 19.38
C ALA A 84 -0.39 14.10 18.63
N ILE A 85 0.60 13.47 19.27
CA ILE A 85 1.33 12.33 18.71
C ILE A 85 0.40 11.12 18.51
N ALA A 86 -0.47 10.84 19.49
CA ALA A 86 -1.47 9.79 19.38
C ALA A 86 -2.46 10.06 18.22
N ALA A 87 -2.89 11.31 18.04
CA ALA A 87 -3.79 11.70 16.95
C ALA A 87 -3.12 11.52 15.57
N VAL A 88 -1.88 11.98 15.41
CA VAL A 88 -1.13 11.83 14.14
C VAL A 88 -0.91 10.35 13.81
N SER A 89 -0.50 9.55 14.79
CA SER A 89 -0.31 8.10 14.58
C SER A 89 -1.62 7.40 14.23
N ALA A 90 -2.75 7.77 14.83
CA ALA A 90 -4.06 7.24 14.48
C ALA A 90 -4.48 7.60 13.04
N VAL A 91 -4.26 8.85 12.61
CA VAL A 91 -4.56 9.28 11.23
C VAL A 91 -3.73 8.48 10.22
N LEU A 92 -2.45 8.24 10.50
CA LEU A 92 -1.58 7.43 9.64
C LEU A 92 -1.92 5.94 9.69
N LEU A 93 -2.47 5.43 10.79
CA LEU A 93 -2.85 4.03 10.93
C LEU A 93 -3.95 3.63 9.93
N VAL A 94 -4.90 4.53 9.64
CA VAL A 94 -6.04 4.27 8.74
C VAL A 94 -5.62 3.83 7.33
N PRO A 95 -4.79 4.59 6.57
CA PRO A 95 -4.37 4.17 5.24
C PRO A 95 -3.47 2.93 5.27
N VAL A 96 -2.65 2.74 6.31
CA VAL A 96 -1.83 1.52 6.44
C VAL A 96 -2.70 0.28 6.69
N LEU A 97 -3.74 0.40 7.51
CA LEU A 97 -4.69 -0.68 7.76
C LEU A 97 -5.49 -1.02 6.50
N MET A 98 -5.93 0.00 5.76
CA MET A 98 -6.67 -0.15 4.50
C MET A 98 -5.83 -0.87 3.44
N THR A 99 -4.57 -0.46 3.26
CA THR A 99 -3.66 -1.14 2.33
C THR A 99 -3.38 -2.58 2.77
N TYR A 100 -3.12 -2.82 4.06
CA TYR A 100 -2.95 -4.17 4.58
C TYR A 100 -4.17 -5.07 4.33
N ALA A 101 -5.39 -4.57 4.56
CA ALA A 101 -6.62 -5.30 4.31
C ALA A 101 -6.80 -5.65 2.82
N ALA A 102 -6.51 -4.71 1.92
CA ALA A 102 -6.57 -4.94 0.48
C ALA A 102 -5.58 -6.05 0.04
N PHE A 103 -4.36 -6.04 0.59
CA PHE A 103 -3.37 -7.09 0.35
C PHE A 103 -3.83 -8.45 0.90
N TYR A 104 -4.42 -8.48 2.10
CA TYR A 104 -4.93 -9.70 2.72
C TYR A 104 -6.08 -10.35 1.91
N ILE A 105 -7.04 -9.54 1.46
CA ILE A 105 -8.16 -10.01 0.61
C ILE A 105 -7.61 -10.55 -0.72
N LYS A 106 -6.67 -9.83 -1.34
CA LYS A 106 -6.07 -10.26 -2.62
C LYS A 106 -5.27 -11.56 -2.48
N SER A 107 -4.52 -11.72 -1.38
CA SER A 107 -3.80 -12.96 -1.06
C SER A 107 -4.75 -14.15 -0.91
N LYS A 108 -5.90 -13.96 -0.25
CA LYS A 108 -6.95 -14.99 -0.12
C LYS A 108 -7.59 -15.39 -1.45
N ARG A 109 -7.63 -14.51 -2.45
CA ARG A 109 -8.22 -14.79 -3.77
C ARG A 109 -7.29 -15.57 -4.70
N ILE A 110 -5.97 -15.51 -4.47
CA ILE A 110 -4.95 -16.14 -5.33
C ILE A 110 -4.59 -17.55 -4.83
N LYS A 111 -4.87 -17.87 -3.57
CA LYS A 111 -4.92 -19.26 -3.08
C LYS A 111 -6.21 -19.92 -3.51
#